data_AF-A0A382XHW2-F1
#
_entry.id   AF-A0A382XHW2-F1
#
_cell.length_a   1.000
_cell.length_b   1.000
_cell.length_c   1.000
_cell.angle_alpha   90.00
_cell.angle_beta   90.00
_cell.angle_gamma   90.00
#
_symmetry.space_group_name_H-M   'P 1'
#
loop_
_entity.id
_entity.type
_entity.pdbx_description
1 polymer ?
#
loop_
_entity_poly.entity_id
_entity_poly.type
_entity_poly.pdbx_seq_one_letter_code
_entity_poly.pdbx_strand_id
1 'polypeptide(L)'
;KLTDVFDCIEKIQAIGGLVSIDSYMEGHYGGSGKLINLSNAKKIIQKYNVLLAGGLNTENIQRITEDLYPWGVDVSSGVESNEIKDKNKIESFILSVQGVKY
;
A
#
# COMPACT_ATOMS: atom_id res chain seq x y z
N LYS A 1 -17.90 2.16 -5.90
CA LYS A 1 -17.53 1.28 -7.03
C LYS A 1 -16.12 1.65 -7.49
N LEU A 2 -15.43 0.81 -8.29
CA LEU A 2 -14.06 1.13 -8.72
C LEU A 2 -13.99 2.37 -9.62
N THR A 3 -15.06 2.68 -10.35
CA THR A 3 -15.23 3.92 -11.12
C THR A 3 -15.08 5.16 -10.26
N ASP A 4 -15.74 5.18 -9.10
CA ASP A 4 -15.73 6.33 -8.19
C ASP A 4 -14.32 6.55 -7.60
N VAL A 5 -13.53 5.47 -7.46
CA VAL A 5 -12.14 5.52 -7.04
C VAL A 5 -11.27 6.16 -8.12
N PHE A 6 -11.45 5.79 -9.39
CA PHE A 6 -10.71 6.39 -10.51
C PHE A 6 -10.97 7.89 -10.63
N ASP A 7 -12.24 8.32 -10.58
CA ASP A 7 -12.61 9.74 -10.64
C ASP A 7 -11.97 10.54 -9.50
N CYS A 8 -11.86 9.93 -8.30
CA CYS A 8 -11.22 10.56 -7.15
C CYS A 8 -9.71 10.71 -7.36
N ILE A 9 -9.04 9.66 -7.83
CA ILE A 9 -7.60 9.66 -8.11
C ILE A 9 -7.26 10.74 -9.15
N GLU A 10 -8.03 10.80 -10.25
CA GLU A 10 -7.80 11.77 -11.32
C GLU A 10 -7.90 13.21 -10.83
N LYS A 11 -8.92 13.53 -10.01
CA LYS A 11 -9.09 14.87 -9.43
C LYS A 11 -7.94 15.25 -8.50
N ILE A 12 -7.49 14.32 -7.66
CA ILE A 12 -6.39 14.57 -6.72
C ILE A 12 -5.07 14.73 -7.47
N GLN A 13 -4.78 13.87 -8.44
CA GLN A 13 -3.55 13.94 -9.23
C GLN A 13 -3.52 15.17 -10.15
N ALA A 14 -4.68 15.62 -10.66
CA ALA A 14 -4.77 16.84 -11.48
C ALA A 14 -4.34 18.11 -10.72
N ILE A 15 -4.45 18.12 -9.39
CA ILE A 15 -3.96 19.21 -8.54
C ILE A 15 -2.56 18.93 -7.94
N GLY A 16 -1.86 17.90 -8.44
CA GLY A 16 -0.53 17.51 -7.99
C GLY A 16 -0.49 16.69 -6.69
N GLY A 17 -1.63 16.17 -6.25
CA GLY A 17 -1.71 15.33 -5.05
C GLY A 17 -1.25 13.89 -5.30
N LEU A 18 -0.60 13.30 -4.29
CA LEU A 18 -0.28 11.88 -4.25
C LEU A 18 -1.40 11.11 -3.54
N VAL A 19 -1.79 9.96 -4.10
CA VAL A 19 -2.87 9.12 -3.55
C VAL A 19 -2.29 7.86 -2.94
N SER A 20 -2.72 7.53 -1.72
CA SER A 20 -2.55 6.22 -1.10
C SER A 20 -3.86 5.44 -1.14
N ILE A 21 -3.81 4.18 -1.58
CA ILE A 21 -4.97 3.28 -1.59
C ILE A 21 -4.84 2.24 -0.47
N ASP A 22 -5.84 2.18 0.42
CA ASP A 22 -5.83 1.31 1.60
C ASP A 22 -7.00 0.31 1.57
N SER A 23 -6.83 -0.77 2.34
CA SER A 23 -7.91 -1.65 2.78
C SER A 23 -8.97 -0.87 3.57
N TYR A 24 -10.24 -1.08 3.25
CA TYR A 24 -11.35 -0.57 4.04
C TYR A 24 -11.83 -1.63 5.03
N MET A 25 -11.97 -1.22 6.29
CA MET A 25 -12.65 -2.00 7.33
C MET A 25 -13.63 -1.07 8.06
N GLU A 26 -14.89 -1.49 8.16
CA GLU A 26 -15.92 -0.72 8.85
C GLU A 26 -15.52 -0.53 10.32
N GLY A 27 -15.55 0.72 10.79
CA GLY A 27 -15.16 1.10 12.16
C GLY A 27 -13.66 1.31 12.39
N HIS A 28 -12.79 1.05 11.41
CA HIS A 28 -11.34 1.25 11.54
C HIS A 28 -10.77 2.04 10.35
N TYR A 29 -10.18 3.22 10.65
CA TYR A 29 -9.41 3.98 9.67
C TYR A 29 -7.95 3.54 9.71
N GLY A 30 -7.53 2.73 8.73
CA GLY A 30 -6.17 2.20 8.63
C GLY A 30 -5.79 1.22 9.75
N GLY A 31 -4.59 0.67 9.70
CA GLY A 31 -4.00 -0.11 10.81
C GLY A 31 -4.63 -1.48 11.12
N SER A 32 -5.72 -1.86 10.47
CA SER A 32 -6.45 -3.12 10.72
C SER A 32 -5.65 -4.41 10.49
N GLY A 33 -4.45 -4.30 9.90
CA GLY A 33 -3.63 -5.44 9.48
C GLY A 33 -4.22 -6.23 8.31
N LYS A 34 -5.41 -5.84 7.81
CA LYS A 34 -6.06 -6.54 6.72
C LYS A 34 -5.42 -6.17 5.38
N LEU A 35 -5.05 -7.19 4.63
CA LEU A 35 -4.50 -7.00 3.30
C LEU A 35 -5.56 -6.42 2.36
N ILE A 36 -5.19 -5.37 1.62
CA ILE A 36 -6.02 -4.80 0.56
C ILE A 36 -6.36 -5.85 -0.52
N ASN A 37 -7.50 -5.71 -1.19
CA ASN A 37 -7.85 -6.57 -2.31
C ASN A 37 -6.85 -6.33 -3.49
N LEU A 38 -5.89 -7.24 -3.63
CA LEU A 38 -4.81 -7.13 -4.63
C LEU A 38 -5.32 -7.06 -6.07
N SER A 39 -6.44 -7.73 -6.40
CA SER A 39 -7.04 -7.68 -7.73
C SER A 39 -7.58 -6.30 -8.08
N ASN A 40 -8.17 -5.59 -7.12
CA ASN A 40 -8.61 -4.21 -7.30
C ASN A 40 -7.43 -3.24 -7.30
N ALA A 41 -6.46 -3.44 -6.39
CA ALA A 41 -5.25 -2.63 -6.32
C ALA A 41 -4.47 -2.68 -7.65
N LYS A 42 -4.31 -3.87 -8.25
CA LYS A 42 -3.66 -4.06 -9.55
C LYS A 42 -4.31 -3.25 -10.66
N LYS A 43 -5.65 -3.20 -10.72
CA LYS A 43 -6.39 -2.40 -11.72
C LYS A 43 -6.14 -0.89 -11.57
N ILE A 44 -5.88 -0.42 -10.35
CA ILE A 44 -5.57 0.98 -10.07
C ILE A 44 -4.11 1.27 -10.44
N ILE A 45 -3.17 0.46 -9.94
CA ILE A 45 -1.73 0.64 -10.14
C ILE A 45 -1.34 0.59 -11.63
N GLN A 46 -2.01 -0.24 -12.43
CA GLN A 46 -1.80 -0.28 -13.89
C GLN A 46 -2.15 1.02 -14.62
N LYS A 47 -2.88 1.93 -13.98
CA LYS A 47 -3.37 3.17 -14.58
C LYS A 47 -2.77 4.43 -13.94
N TYR A 48 -2.46 4.38 -12.65
CA TYR A 48 -2.14 5.55 -11.86
C TYR A 48 -0.93 5.31 -10.96
N ASN A 49 -0.09 6.34 -10.82
CA ASN A 49 0.99 6.36 -9.85
C ASN A 49 0.44 6.60 -8.44
N VAL A 50 0.25 5.52 -7.68
CA VAL A 50 -0.32 5.56 -6.33
C VAL A 50 0.59 4.83 -5.33
N LEU A 51 0.48 5.20 -4.06
CA LEU A 51 1.01 4.42 -2.96
C LEU A 51 0.06 3.26 -2.64
N LEU A 52 0.61 2.05 -2.52
CA LEU A 52 -0.13 0.88 -2.06
C LEU A 52 -0.03 0.79 -0.53
N ALA A 53 -1.17 0.75 0.16
CA ALA A 53 -1.27 0.56 1.61
C ALA A 53 -2.21 -0.60 1.96
N GLY A 54 -2.33 -0.87 3.25
CA GLY A 54 -3.30 -1.84 3.79
C GLY A 54 -2.76 -3.24 3.96
N GLY A 55 -2.41 -3.59 5.20
CA GLY A 55 -1.96 -4.93 5.59
C GLY A 55 -0.60 -5.35 5.05
N LEU A 56 0.22 -4.40 4.60
CA LEU A 56 1.60 -4.67 4.17
C LEU A 56 2.50 -4.98 5.37
N ASN A 57 3.38 -5.96 5.22
CA ASN A 57 4.34 -6.36 6.25
C ASN A 57 5.58 -7.04 5.62
N THR A 58 6.57 -7.39 6.44
CA THR A 58 7.82 -8.02 5.98
C THR A 58 7.64 -9.37 5.29
N GLU A 59 6.53 -10.07 5.53
CA GLU A 59 6.25 -11.40 4.97
C GLU A 59 5.61 -11.33 3.57
N ASN A 60 4.85 -10.27 3.29
CA ASN A 60 4.08 -10.17 2.04
C ASN A 60 4.61 -9.11 1.06
N ILE A 61 5.41 -8.14 1.53
CA ILE A 61 5.74 -6.96 0.75
C ILE A 61 6.50 -7.30 -0.53
N GLN A 62 7.49 -8.19 -0.46
CA GLN A 62 8.32 -8.56 -1.60
C GLN A 62 7.48 -9.10 -2.76
N ARG A 63 6.66 -10.13 -2.49
CA ARG A 63 5.77 -10.74 -3.49
C ARG A 63 4.81 -9.70 -4.08
N ILE A 64 4.23 -8.85 -3.24
CA ILE A 64 3.25 -7.86 -3.69
C ILE A 64 3.92 -6.84 -4.63
N THR A 65 5.12 -6.35 -4.29
CA THR A 65 5.83 -5.39 -5.14
C THR A 65 6.32 -6.03 -6.44
N GLU A 66 6.75 -7.30 -6.42
CA GLU A 66 7.11 -8.08 -7.62
C GLU A 66 5.89 -8.33 -8.55
N ASP A 67 4.70 -8.50 -7.98
CA ASP A 67 3.49 -8.81 -8.76
C ASP A 67 2.78 -7.56 -9.32
N LEU A 68 2.80 -6.45 -8.56
CA LEU A 68 1.99 -5.27 -8.84
C LEU A 68 2.81 -4.06 -9.32
N TYR A 69 4.10 -3.98 -8.99
CA TYR A 69 4.97 -2.83 -9.30
C TYR A 69 4.34 -1.45 -8.99
N PRO A 70 3.90 -1.20 -7.74
CA PRO A 70 3.32 0.09 -7.37
C PRO A 70 4.35 1.22 -7.46
N TRP A 71 3.88 2.47 -7.62
CA TRP A 71 4.76 3.65 -7.61
C TRP A 71 5.47 3.83 -6.26
N GLY A 72 4.81 3.44 -5.17
CA GLY A 72 5.41 3.32 -3.86
C GLY A 72 4.51 2.52 -2.92
N VAL A 73 4.97 2.31 -1.69
CA VAL A 73 4.25 1.57 -0.65
C VAL A 73 4.18 2.38 0.63
N ASP A 74 3.09 2.21 1.38
CA ASP A 74 2.84 2.86 2.67
C ASP A 74 2.53 1.79 3.72
N VAL A 75 3.28 1.79 4.82
CA VAL A 75 3.19 0.78 5.87
C VAL A 75 3.08 1.42 7.24
N SER A 76 2.12 0.93 8.04
CA SER A 76 1.96 1.34 9.43
C SER A 76 2.12 0.15 10.39
N SER A 77 1.07 -0.64 10.64
CA SER A 77 1.09 -1.69 11.68
C SER A 77 1.98 -2.90 11.35
N GLY A 78 2.27 -3.14 10.07
CA GLY A 78 3.15 -4.24 9.65
C GLY A 78 4.61 -4.11 10.09
N VAL A 79 5.01 -2.94 10.61
CA VAL A 79 6.35 -2.68 11.16
C VAL A 79 6.32 -2.32 12.64
N GLU A 80 5.24 -2.67 13.36
CA GLU A 80 5.10 -2.45 14.80
C GLU A 80 5.37 -3.73 15.60
N SER A 81 5.82 -3.55 16.83
CA SER A 81 5.90 -4.56 17.89
C SER A 81 5.25 -3.97 19.13
N ASN A 82 4.18 -4.59 19.62
CA ASN A 82 3.33 -4.06 20.71
C ASN A 82 2.85 -2.62 20.44
N GLU A 83 2.31 -2.37 19.24
CA GLU A 83 1.79 -1.06 18.80
C GLU A 83 2.82 0.09 18.76
N ILE A 84 4.10 -0.23 18.91
CA ILE A 84 5.21 0.71 18.80
C ILE A 84 6.04 0.36 17.57
N LYS A 85 6.46 1.37 16.80
CA LYS A 85 7.33 1.17 15.64
C LYS A 85 8.61 0.42 16.03
N ASP A 86 8.85 -0.69 15.35
CA ASP A 86 10.01 -1.54 15.58
C ASP A 86 11.06 -1.25 14.51
N LYS A 87 12.21 -0.72 14.94
CA LYS A 87 13.31 -0.36 14.05
C LYS A 87 13.78 -1.53 13.18
N ASN A 88 13.87 -2.74 13.75
CA ASN A 88 14.34 -3.92 13.01
C ASN A 88 13.32 -4.32 11.93
N LYS A 89 12.02 -4.19 12.22
CA LYS A 89 10.97 -4.46 11.23
C LYS A 89 10.94 -3.41 10.14
N ILE A 90 11.15 -2.14 10.47
CA ILE A 90 11.27 -1.05 9.47
C ILE A 90 12.44 -1.35 8.53
N GLU A 91 13.62 -1.64 9.06
CA GLU A 91 14.81 -1.95 8.25
C GLU A 91 14.57 -3.17 7.36
N SER A 92 14.02 -4.25 7.93
CA SER A 92 13.67 -5.46 7.17
C SER A 92 12.66 -5.18 6.07
N PHE A 93 11.63 -4.36 6.33
CA PHE A 93 10.63 -3.99 5.34
C PHE A 93 11.24 -3.21 4.18
N ILE A 94 12.09 -2.23 4.47
CA ILE A 94 12.79 -1.44 3.45
C ILE A 94 13.67 -2.33 2.58
N LEU A 95 14.43 -3.24 3.19
CA LEU A 95 15.30 -4.17 2.46
C LEU A 95 14.49 -5.10 1.54
N SER A 96 13.35 -5.61 2.02
CA SER A 96 12.46 -6.44 1.20
C SER A 96 11.91 -5.69 -0.02
N VAL A 97 11.60 -4.39 0.11
CA VAL A 97 11.13 -3.56 -1.02
C VAL A 97 12.26 -3.25 -2.00
N GLN A 98 13.46 -2.91 -1.51
CA GLN A 98 14.61 -2.55 -2.34
C GLN A 98 15.22 -3.75 -3.09
N GLY A 99 15.05 -4.97 -2.55
CA GLY A 99 15.52 -6.20 -3.19
C GLY A 99 14.76 -6.60 -4.45
N VAL A 100 13.60 -5.98 -4.72
CA VAL A 100 12.78 -6.27 -5.89
C VAL A 100 13.39 -5.63 -7.14
N LYS A 101 13.52 -6.44 -8.20
CA LYS A 101 13.96 -5.99 -9.52
C LYS A 101 12.74 -5.56 -10.33
N TYR A 102 12.76 -4.31 -10.80
CA TYR A 102 11.75 -3.69 -11.67
C TYR A 102 12.16 -3.79 -13.14
#